data_AF-A0A7K9GYF4-F1
#
_entry.id   AF-A0A7K9GYF4-F1
#
_cell.length_a   1.000
_cell.length_b   1.000
_cell.length_c   1.000
_cell.angle_alpha   90.00
_cell.angle_beta   90.00
_cell.angle_gamma   90.00
#
_symmetry.space_group_name_H-M   'P 1'
#
loop_
_entity.id
_entity.type
_entity.pdbx_description
1 polymer ?
#
loop_
_entity_poly.entity_id
_entity_poly.type
_entity_poly.pdbx_seq_one_letter_code
_entity_poly.pdbx_strand_id
1 'polypeptide(L)'
;PASLTPASRRTALGHGAATLSLGPASAALRLPEEPQCPAVALAQLPAAEARSQLQALVFGMAGRIESLEKRLEVETLASSCSPEKNTAQSQQLFLPDPSPRKNKASGSALPGKRKVPGESLINPGFK
;
A
#
# COMPACT_ATOMS: atom_id res chain seq x y z
N PRO A 1 1.55 5.46 -37.92
CA PRO A 1 0.91 6.35 -36.93
C PRO A 1 1.45 5.98 -35.54
N ALA A 2 1.84 6.95 -34.71
CA ALA A 2 2.35 6.68 -33.36
C ALA A 2 1.24 6.04 -32.51
N SER A 3 1.46 4.82 -32.02
CA SER A 3 0.53 4.11 -31.17
C SER A 3 0.78 4.44 -29.70
N LEU A 4 -0.27 4.79 -28.98
CA LEU A 4 -0.19 5.21 -27.59
C LEU A 4 0.18 4.03 -26.66
N THR A 5 1.25 4.17 -25.88
CA THR A 5 1.75 3.09 -25.01
C THR A 5 0.74 2.75 -23.89
N PRO A 6 0.70 1.49 -23.40
CA PRO A 6 -0.19 1.10 -22.31
C PRO A 6 0.04 1.89 -21.01
N ALA A 7 1.28 2.30 -20.73
CA ALA A 7 1.63 3.04 -19.52
C ALA A 7 1.08 4.47 -19.56
N SER A 8 1.36 5.23 -20.63
CA SER A 8 0.84 6.59 -20.82
C SER A 8 -0.70 6.62 -20.77
N ARG A 9 -1.34 5.61 -21.37
CA ARG A 9 -2.81 5.48 -21.32
C ARG A 9 -3.35 5.33 -19.90
N ARG A 10 -2.72 4.48 -19.08
CA ARG A 10 -3.15 4.27 -17.69
C ARG A 10 -2.98 5.55 -16.86
N THR A 11 -1.86 6.24 -17.00
CA THR A 11 -1.60 7.51 -16.31
C THR A 11 -2.66 8.55 -16.66
N ALA A 12 -2.89 8.80 -17.95
CA ALA A 12 -3.84 9.82 -18.40
C ALA A 12 -5.30 9.51 -17.97
N LEU A 13 -5.70 8.24 -17.97
CA LEU A 13 -7.02 7.83 -17.48
C LEU A 13 -7.12 7.93 -15.95
N GLY A 14 -6.06 7.60 -15.22
CA GLY A 14 -6.01 7.72 -13.76
C GLY A 14 -6.15 9.16 -13.27
N HIS A 15 -5.65 10.14 -14.03
CA HIS A 15 -5.80 11.56 -13.73
C HIS A 15 -7.10 12.19 -14.27
N GLY A 16 -7.97 11.42 -14.94
CA GLY A 16 -9.20 11.96 -15.54
C GLY A 16 -8.96 12.99 -16.65
N ALA A 17 -7.77 13.00 -17.25
CA ALA A 17 -7.33 14.05 -18.14
C ALA A 17 -7.62 13.74 -19.63
N ALA A 18 -8.13 12.54 -19.92
CA ALA A 18 -8.49 12.12 -21.27
C ALA A 18 -9.67 12.91 -21.83
N THR A 19 -9.58 13.35 -23.08
CA THR A 19 -10.67 14.05 -23.78
C THR A 19 -11.09 13.27 -25.02
N LEU A 20 -12.41 13.18 -25.24
CA LEU A 20 -13.02 12.50 -26.39
C LEU A 20 -13.81 13.52 -27.20
N SER A 21 -13.51 13.64 -28.48
CA SER A 21 -14.33 14.42 -29.43
C SER A 21 -15.06 13.47 -30.37
N LEU A 22 -16.37 13.67 -30.53
CA LEU A 22 -17.21 12.87 -31.42
C LEU A 22 -17.52 13.65 -32.70
N GLY A 23 -17.26 13.03 -33.84
CA GLY A 23 -17.68 13.48 -35.16
C GLY A 23 -18.79 12.60 -35.75
N PRO A 24 -19.27 12.90 -36.97
CA PRO A 24 -20.41 12.19 -37.58
C PRO A 24 -20.17 10.70 -37.84
N ALA A 25 -18.92 10.31 -38.12
CA ALA A 25 -18.54 8.94 -38.47
C ALA A 25 -17.31 8.42 -37.72
N SER A 26 -16.72 9.23 -36.85
CA SER A 26 -15.49 8.90 -36.13
C SER A 26 -15.43 9.62 -34.80
N ALA A 27 -14.58 9.14 -33.90
CA ALA A 27 -14.22 9.85 -32.70
C ALA A 27 -12.70 10.03 -32.62
N ALA A 28 -12.23 10.96 -31.79
CA ALA A 28 -10.81 11.12 -31.53
C ALA A 28 -10.56 11.22 -30.02
N LEU A 29 -9.64 10.40 -29.52
CA LEU A 29 -9.20 10.38 -28.13
C LEU A 29 -7.88 11.12 -27.99
N ARG A 30 -7.84 12.13 -27.11
CA ARG A 30 -6.62 12.86 -26.76
C ARG A 30 -6.26 12.63 -25.29
N LEU A 31 -4.98 12.37 -25.05
CA LEU A 31 -4.41 12.21 -23.71
C LEU A 31 -3.36 13.33 -23.51
N PRO A 32 -3.51 14.19 -22.49
CA PRO A 32 -2.72 15.41 -22.35
C PRO A 32 -1.29 15.18 -21.84
N GLU A 33 -1.02 13.98 -21.31
CA GLU A 33 0.29 13.57 -20.78
C GLU A 33 1.40 13.52 -21.85
N GLU A 34 1.06 13.61 -23.13
CA GLU A 34 2.05 13.61 -24.20
C GLU A 34 1.79 14.75 -25.20
N PRO A 35 2.46 15.91 -25.04
CA PRO A 35 2.33 17.09 -25.91
C PRO A 35 2.62 16.83 -27.40
N GLN A 36 3.31 15.72 -27.69
CA GLN A 36 3.67 15.29 -29.04
C GLN A 36 2.77 14.16 -29.56
N CYS A 37 1.82 13.65 -28.77
CA CYS A 37 0.96 12.56 -29.20
C CYS A 37 -0.25 13.11 -29.96
N PRO A 38 -0.38 12.77 -31.25
CA PRO A 38 -1.58 13.11 -32.00
C PRO A 38 -2.80 12.39 -31.44
N ALA A 39 -3.97 12.97 -31.63
CA ALA A 39 -5.24 12.35 -31.25
C ALA A 39 -5.37 10.97 -31.90
N VAL A 40 -5.76 9.96 -31.12
CA VAL A 40 -6.03 8.63 -31.62
C VAL A 40 -7.40 8.62 -32.28
N ALA A 41 -7.44 8.42 -33.60
CA ALA A 41 -8.69 8.26 -34.33
C ALA A 41 -9.34 6.91 -33.99
N LEU A 42 -10.63 6.96 -33.70
CA LEU A 42 -11.49 5.83 -33.38
C LEU A 42 -12.52 5.68 -34.50
N ALA A 43 -12.55 4.50 -35.09
CA ALA A 43 -13.55 4.13 -36.09
C ALA A 43 -14.71 3.39 -35.43
N GLN A 44 -15.90 3.50 -36.01
CA GLN A 44 -17.07 2.77 -35.55
C GLN A 44 -16.94 1.28 -35.92
N LEU A 45 -17.19 0.40 -34.95
CA LEU A 45 -17.27 -1.04 -35.19
C LEU A 45 -18.59 -1.42 -35.86
N PRO A 46 -18.62 -2.48 -36.70
CA PRO A 46 -19.86 -3.04 -37.21
C PRO A 46 -20.81 -3.45 -36.07
N ALA A 47 -22.13 -3.32 -36.29
CA ALA A 47 -23.11 -3.52 -35.23
C ALA A 47 -23.07 -4.91 -34.56
N ALA A 48 -22.77 -5.97 -35.31
CA ALA A 48 -22.66 -7.33 -34.75
C ALA A 48 -21.44 -7.48 -33.83
N GLU A 49 -20.29 -6.93 -34.24
CA GLU A 49 -19.06 -6.94 -33.45
C GLU A 49 -19.21 -6.05 -32.21
N ALA A 50 -19.76 -4.83 -32.39
CA ALA A 50 -20.01 -3.91 -31.30
C ALA A 50 -20.89 -4.53 -30.21
N ARG A 51 -21.95 -5.26 -30.57
CA ARG A 51 -22.80 -5.97 -29.61
C ARG A 51 -22.03 -7.00 -28.80
N SER A 52 -21.22 -7.82 -29.48
CA SER A 52 -20.41 -8.86 -28.82
C SER A 52 -19.38 -8.25 -27.87
N GLN A 53 -18.70 -7.19 -28.30
CA GLN A 53 -17.73 -6.45 -27.49
C GLN A 53 -18.38 -5.78 -26.28
N LEU A 54 -19.57 -5.19 -26.45
CA LEU A 54 -20.32 -4.56 -25.35
C LEU A 54 -20.78 -5.59 -24.31
N GLN A 55 -21.29 -6.75 -24.74
CA GLN A 55 -21.66 -7.84 -23.83
C GLN A 55 -20.44 -8.30 -23.02
N ALA A 56 -19.32 -8.61 -23.68
CA ALA A 56 -18.09 -9.02 -23.01
C ALA A 56 -17.57 -7.94 -22.05
N LEU A 57 -17.62 -6.67 -22.43
CA LEU A 57 -17.20 -5.55 -21.59
C LEU A 57 -18.07 -5.45 -20.33
N VAL A 58 -19.40 -5.51 -20.47
CA VAL A 58 -20.34 -5.39 -19.34
C VAL A 58 -20.13 -6.53 -18.34
N PHE A 59 -20.12 -7.79 -18.81
CA PHE A 59 -19.88 -8.94 -17.92
C PHE A 59 -18.48 -8.90 -17.29
N GLY A 60 -17.46 -8.52 -18.06
CA GLY A 60 -16.10 -8.36 -17.56
C GLY A 60 -15.92 -7.20 -16.57
N MET A 61 -16.74 -6.14 -16.65
CA MET A 61 -16.77 -5.09 -15.61
C MET A 61 -17.44 -5.59 -14.34
N ALA A 62 -18.60 -6.26 -14.44
CA ALA A 62 -19.29 -6.82 -13.29
C ALA A 62 -18.39 -7.77 -12.48
N GLY A 63 -17.72 -8.71 -13.14
CA GLY A 63 -16.79 -9.63 -12.46
C GLY A 63 -15.56 -8.93 -11.85
N ARG A 64 -15.07 -7.86 -12.49
CA ARG A 64 -13.97 -7.05 -11.93
C ARG A 64 -14.40 -6.27 -10.70
N ILE A 65 -15.60 -5.68 -10.70
CA ILE A 65 -16.15 -4.96 -9.56
C ILE A 65 -16.30 -5.91 -8.37
N GLU A 66 -16.94 -7.06 -8.57
CA GLU A 66 -17.11 -8.08 -7.51
C GLU A 66 -15.76 -8.54 -6.95
N SER A 67 -14.76 -8.78 -7.82
CA SER A 67 -13.41 -9.15 -7.37
C SER A 67 -12.70 -8.04 -6.61
N LEU A 68 -12.89 -6.77 -7.00
CA LEU A 68 -12.31 -5.62 -6.31
C LEU A 68 -12.96 -5.41 -4.95
N GLU A 69 -14.28 -5.54 -4.85
CA GLU A 69 -15.04 -5.46 -3.59
C GLU A 69 -14.55 -6.52 -2.60
N LYS A 70 -14.45 -7.79 -3.03
CA LYS A 70 -13.91 -8.88 -2.20
C LYS A 70 -12.48 -8.61 -1.70
N ARG A 71 -11.62 -8.04 -2.54
CA ARG A 71 -10.24 -7.70 -2.15
C ARG A 71 -10.20 -6.54 -1.17
N LEU A 72 -11.07 -5.55 -1.35
CA LEU A 72 -11.18 -4.41 -0.44
C LEU A 72 -11.68 -4.84 0.95
N GLU A 73 -12.63 -5.77 1.01
CA GLU A 73 -13.10 -6.37 2.28
C GLU A 73 -11.95 -7.07 3.03
N VAL A 74 -11.17 -7.89 2.34
CA VAL A 74 -10.01 -8.58 2.93
C VAL A 74 -8.94 -7.60 3.40
N GLU A 75 -8.63 -6.57 2.62
CA GLU A 75 -7.63 -5.55 2.99
C GLU A 75 -8.07 -4.73 4.21
N THR A 76 -9.36 -4.40 4.30
CA THR A 76 -9.94 -3.70 5.45
C THR A 76 -9.86 -4.55 6.72
N LEU A 77 -10.19 -5.84 6.63
CA LEU A 77 -10.08 -6.77 7.76
C LEU A 77 -8.61 -6.99 8.17
N ALA A 78 -7.71 -7.16 7.21
CA ALA A 78 -6.28 -7.32 7.48
C ALA A 78 -5.64 -6.07 8.11
N SER A 79 -6.07 -4.87 7.71
CA SER A 79 -5.64 -3.61 8.33
C SER A 79 -6.19 -3.41 9.75
N SER A 80 -7.31 -4.07 10.11
CA SER A 80 -7.90 -3.97 11.45
C SER A 80 -7.21 -4.90 12.47
N CYS A 81 -6.52 -5.94 12.01
CA CYS A 81 -5.74 -6.83 12.87
C CYS A 81 -4.31 -6.28 13.09
N SER A 82 -4.22 -5.09 13.68
CA SER A 82 -2.96 -4.66 14.29
C SER A 82 -2.70 -5.57 15.50
N PRO A 83 -1.56 -6.26 15.62
CA PRO A 83 -1.30 -7.11 16.77
C PRO A 83 -1.35 -6.25 18.03
N GLU A 84 -2.35 -6.49 18.89
CA GLU A 84 -2.46 -5.78 20.15
C GLU A 84 -1.18 -5.99 20.94
N LYS A 85 -0.47 -4.89 21.22
CA LYS A 85 0.71 -4.90 22.07
C LYS A 85 0.26 -5.29 23.47
N ASN A 86 0.44 -6.57 23.83
CA ASN A 86 0.23 -7.04 25.20
C ASN A 86 1.30 -6.42 26.12
N THR A 87 0.97 -5.28 26.74
CA THR A 87 1.83 -4.58 27.68
C THR A 87 1.95 -5.30 29.02
N ALA A 88 1.10 -6.28 29.31
CA ALA A 88 1.16 -7.06 30.55
C ALA A 88 2.35 -8.03 30.56
N GLN A 89 2.65 -8.68 29.41
CA GLN A 89 3.76 -9.61 29.31
C GLN A 89 5.13 -8.89 29.31
N SER A 90 5.20 -7.69 28.73
CA SER A 90 6.41 -6.85 28.77
C SER A 90 6.72 -6.36 30.18
N GLN A 91 5.73 -6.13 31.04
CA GLN A 91 5.96 -5.65 32.40
C GLN A 91 6.44 -6.77 33.32
N GLN A 92 5.99 -8.02 33.14
CA GLN A 92 6.45 -9.15 33.96
C GLN A 92 7.94 -9.48 33.80
N LEU A 93 8.57 -9.11 32.68
CA LEU A 93 10.01 -9.34 32.46
C LEU A 93 10.92 -8.35 33.21
N PHE A 94 10.37 -7.27 33.79
CA PHE A 94 11.14 -6.26 34.51
C PHE A 94 10.90 -6.24 36.02
N LEU A 95 9.99 -7.07 36.55
CA LEU A 95 9.81 -7.19 37.99
C LEU A 95 10.70 -8.32 38.55
N PRO A 96 11.65 -8.04 39.45
CA PRO A 96 12.36 -9.08 40.17
C PRO A 96 11.38 -9.83 41.10
N ASP A 97 11.50 -11.15 41.11
CA ASP A 97 10.69 -12.06 41.92
C ASP A 97 10.79 -11.70 43.42
N PRO A 98 9.67 -11.43 44.13
CA PRO A 98 9.69 -11.27 45.57
C PRO A 98 9.84 -12.65 46.24
N SER A 99 11.07 -13.18 46.24
CA SER A 99 11.36 -14.44 46.93
C SER A 99 11.16 -14.29 48.45
N PRO A 100 10.51 -15.25 49.13
CA PRO A 100 10.34 -15.20 50.57
C PRO A 100 11.39 -16.07 51.26
N ARG A 101 12.44 -15.48 51.88
CA ARG A 101 13.00 -15.88 53.21
C ARG A 101 14.41 -15.36 53.57
N LYS A 102 14.49 -14.80 54.79
CA LYS A 102 15.33 -15.20 55.96
C LYS A 102 16.81 -14.75 56.03
N ASN A 103 17.04 -13.77 56.92
CA ASN A 103 18.10 -13.60 57.94
C ASN A 103 19.48 -14.25 57.71
N LYS A 104 20.54 -13.43 57.60
CA LYS A 104 21.63 -13.23 58.60
C LYS A 104 22.95 -12.74 57.96
N ALA A 105 23.63 -11.90 58.74
CA ALA A 105 25.08 -11.68 58.84
C ALA A 105 25.78 -10.63 57.97
N SER A 106 26.46 -9.74 58.70
CA SER A 106 27.45 -8.71 58.33
C SER A 106 28.51 -9.12 57.30
N GLY A 107 28.89 -8.16 56.45
CA GLY A 107 30.16 -8.16 55.71
C GLY A 107 30.33 -6.89 54.87
N SER A 108 31.33 -6.08 55.20
CA SER A 108 31.71 -4.81 54.54
C SER A 108 32.31 -5.00 53.14
N ALA A 109 31.93 -4.16 52.16
CA ALA A 109 32.79 -3.69 51.06
C ALA A 109 32.11 -2.53 50.27
N LEU A 110 32.68 -1.32 50.33
CA LEU A 110 32.52 -0.27 49.30
C LEU A 110 33.50 -0.56 48.13
N PRO A 111 33.47 0.12 46.96
CA PRO A 111 32.45 0.96 46.33
C PRO A 111 32.17 0.54 44.85
N GLY A 112 30.91 0.33 44.46
CA GLY A 112 30.55 -0.07 43.09
C GLY A 112 30.03 1.09 42.24
N LYS A 113 30.75 1.43 41.16
CA LYS A 113 30.58 2.62 40.31
C LYS A 113 29.15 2.90 39.82
N ARG A 114 28.74 4.18 39.87
CA ARG A 114 27.56 4.70 39.16
C ARG A 114 27.76 4.50 37.67
N LYS A 115 26.90 3.72 37.02
CA LYS A 115 26.91 3.49 35.58
C LYS A 115 26.33 4.72 34.89
N VAL A 116 27.17 5.46 34.16
CA VAL A 116 26.75 6.64 33.40
C VAL A 116 26.02 6.17 32.14
N PRO A 117 24.83 6.69 31.80
CA PRO A 117 24.13 6.30 30.58
C PRO A 117 24.92 6.76 29.35
N GLY A 118 25.24 5.83 28.45
CA GLY A 118 25.99 6.13 27.21
C GLY A 118 27.00 5.05 26.79
N GLU A 119 27.33 4.12 27.68
CA GLU A 119 28.29 3.04 27.40
C GLU A 119 27.56 1.75 26.93
N SER A 120 26.79 1.86 25.86
CA SER A 120 26.24 0.68 25.18
C SER A 120 27.25 0.14 24.17
N LEU A 121 27.56 -1.15 24.25
CA LEU A 121 28.40 -1.91 23.30
C LEU A 121 27.90 -1.87 21.83
N ILE A 122 26.71 -1.32 21.60
CA ILE A 122 26.05 -1.26 20.30
C ILE A 122 26.42 0.02 19.53
N ASN A 123 26.97 1.04 20.20
CA ASN A 123 27.50 2.22 19.53
C ASN A 123 28.79 2.66 20.22
N PRO A 124 29.97 2.15 19.80
CA PRO A 124 31.20 2.77 20.20
C PRO A 124 31.25 4.13 19.49
N GLY A 125 31.27 5.22 20.25
CA GLY A 125 31.36 6.57 19.69
C GLY A 125 32.49 6.65 18.66
N PHE A 126 32.15 7.11 17.47
CA PHE A 126 33.13 7.46 16.44
C PHE A 126 33.99 8.61 16.97
N LYS A 127 35.30 8.54 16.78
CA LYS A 127 36.25 9.54 17.31
C LYS A 127 35.98 10.94 16.78
#